data_AF-A0A6G1S2Z2-F1
#
_entry.id   AF-A0A6G1S2Z2-F1
#
_cell.length_a   1.000
_cell.length_b   1.000
_cell.length_c   1.000
_cell.angle_alpha   90.00
_cell.angle_beta   90.00
_cell.angle_gamma   90.00
#
_symmetry.space_group_name_H-M   'P 1'
#
loop_
_entity.id
_entity.type
_entity.pdbx_description
1 polymer ?
#
loop_
_entity_poly.entity_id
_entity_poly.type
_entity_poly.pdbx_seq_one_letter_code
_entity_poly.pdbx_strand_id
1 'polypeptide(L)'
;WEAAWGQLRYSLPEEMPKGSFVGDVAKDLGIDLTALRQRGVSLVCGGRTQYFSLHDETGHLVTAERIDREQLCRLAEKCVLRCEVIVEGEMQVHGIEVEITDINDNAPSFKETELEERMSETTAPGSRLPLAEAHDPDVGANSLQSYELSGDEHFSLAVQAGPGGHQRPELVLAKALDREQAAFHELV
;
A
#
# COMPACT_ATOMS: atom_id res chain seq x y z
N TRP A 1 -10.71 21.55 30.31
CA TRP A 1 -10.41 20.12 30.39
C TRP A 1 -9.79 19.73 29.07
N GLU A 2 -8.47 19.66 29.02
CA GLU A 2 -7.72 19.14 27.87
C GLU A 2 -6.44 18.55 28.46
N ALA A 3 -6.53 17.28 28.84
CA ALA A 3 -5.36 16.51 29.21
C ALA A 3 -4.77 15.97 27.91
N ALA A 4 -3.98 16.80 27.21
CA ALA A 4 -3.14 16.36 26.11
C ALA A 4 -1.96 15.56 26.71
N TRP A 5 -2.20 14.31 27.07
CA TRP A 5 -1.13 13.37 27.35
C TRP A 5 -0.65 12.82 26.00
N GLY A 6 0.65 12.97 25.74
CA GLY A 6 1.27 12.75 24.44
C GLY A 6 0.89 11.40 23.82
N GLN A 7 0.37 11.47 22.61
CA GLN A 7 0.11 10.29 21.79
C GLN A 7 1.46 9.80 21.26
N LEU A 8 1.84 8.57 21.61
CA LEU A 8 3.05 7.95 21.06
C LEU A 8 2.80 7.58 19.62
N ARG A 9 3.79 7.81 18.75
CA ARG A 9 3.69 7.48 17.34
C ARG A 9 4.90 6.68 16.89
N TYR A 10 4.63 5.52 16.32
CA TYR A 10 5.61 4.63 15.71
C TYR A 10 5.26 4.41 14.25
N SER A 11 6.23 3.91 13.50
CA SER A 11 6.05 3.49 12.11
C SER A 11 6.64 2.09 11.93
N LEU A 12 5.94 1.24 11.21
CA LEU A 12 6.37 -0.13 10.93
C LEU A 12 6.07 -0.47 9.47
N PRO A 13 7.05 -1.00 8.71
CA PRO A 13 6.75 -1.61 7.42
C PRO A 13 5.73 -2.73 7.56
N GLU A 14 4.86 -2.89 6.58
CA GLU A 14 4.04 -4.09 6.53
C GLU A 14 4.90 -5.35 6.30
N GLU A 15 4.24 -6.52 6.31
CA GLU A 15 4.87 -7.80 5.97
C GLU A 15 5.96 -8.26 6.95
N MET A 16 6.15 -7.52 8.03
CA MET A 16 7.13 -7.83 9.07
C MET A 16 6.79 -9.13 9.81
N PRO A 17 7.77 -10.00 10.08
CA PRO A 17 7.53 -11.26 10.76
C PRO A 17 7.08 -11.02 12.20
N LYS A 18 6.35 -11.98 12.76
CA LYS A 18 5.96 -11.99 14.17
C LYS A 18 7.18 -11.82 15.10
N GLY A 19 7.03 -10.98 16.12
CA GLY A 19 8.07 -10.66 17.09
C GLY A 19 9.02 -9.54 16.63
N SER A 20 8.73 -8.91 15.50
CA SER A 20 9.50 -7.75 15.02
C SER A 20 9.29 -6.56 15.94
N PHE A 21 10.36 -5.84 16.22
CA PHE A 21 10.36 -4.68 17.08
C PHE A 21 9.70 -3.48 16.39
N VAL A 22 8.76 -2.83 17.08
CA VAL A 22 8.05 -1.63 16.61
C VAL A 22 8.55 -0.38 17.34
N GLY A 23 8.67 -0.45 18.66
CA GLY A 23 9.04 0.70 19.48
C GLY A 23 9.21 0.36 20.96
N ASP A 24 9.85 1.26 21.71
CA ASP A 24 10.13 1.10 23.14
C ASP A 24 9.11 1.89 23.98
N VAL A 25 7.95 1.27 24.19
CA VAL A 25 6.83 1.89 24.91
C VAL A 25 7.15 2.11 26.38
N ALA A 26 7.87 1.17 27.01
CA ALA A 26 8.23 1.31 28.42
C ALA A 26 9.13 2.52 28.65
N LYS A 27 10.16 2.71 27.83
CA LYS A 27 11.04 3.87 27.93
C LYS A 27 10.31 5.17 27.62
N ASP A 28 9.49 5.18 26.57
CA ASP A 28 8.83 6.41 26.12
C ASP A 28 7.72 6.87 27.08
N LEU A 29 7.07 5.94 27.79
CA LEU A 29 6.13 6.23 28.87
C LEU A 29 6.78 6.37 30.25
N GLY A 30 8.09 6.11 30.36
CA GLY A 30 8.80 6.12 31.64
C GLY A 30 8.34 5.03 32.62
N ILE A 31 7.81 3.91 32.09
CA ILE A 31 7.37 2.77 32.90
C ILE A 31 8.59 1.95 33.32
N ASP A 32 8.76 1.75 34.63
CA ASP A 32 9.79 0.87 35.17
C ASP A 32 9.50 -0.60 34.80
N LEU A 33 10.49 -1.32 34.25
CA LEU A 33 10.39 -2.74 33.89
C LEU A 33 10.04 -3.64 35.10
N THR A 34 10.45 -3.22 36.30
CA THR A 34 10.11 -3.91 37.55
C THR A 34 8.63 -3.73 37.89
N ALA A 35 8.08 -2.56 37.54
CA ALA A 35 6.67 -2.21 37.70
C ALA A 35 5.79 -2.94 36.68
N LEU A 36 6.26 -3.19 35.45
CA LEU A 36 5.56 -3.98 34.43
C LEU A 36 5.15 -5.37 34.93
N ARG A 37 6.07 -6.08 35.60
CA ARG A 37 5.81 -7.42 36.16
C ARG A 37 4.82 -7.43 37.32
N GLN A 38 4.68 -6.32 38.04
CA GLN A 38 3.86 -6.24 39.25
C GLN A 38 2.52 -5.53 39.05
N ARG A 39 2.42 -4.62 38.07
CA ARG A 39 1.34 -3.62 37.97
C ARG A 39 0.38 -3.84 36.81
N GLY A 40 0.45 -4.96 36.10
CA GLY A 40 -0.49 -5.33 35.04
C GLY A 40 -0.53 -4.28 33.93
N VAL A 41 0.27 -4.45 32.89
CA VAL A 41 0.19 -3.61 31.69
C VAL A 41 -0.50 -4.39 30.59
N SER A 42 -1.59 -3.82 30.08
CA SER A 42 -2.32 -4.40 28.97
C SER A 42 -2.29 -3.47 27.76
N LEU A 43 -2.10 -4.07 26.58
CA LEU A 43 -2.21 -3.40 25.30
C LEU A 43 -3.55 -3.76 24.68
N VAL A 44 -4.35 -2.74 24.39
CA VAL A 44 -5.66 -2.88 23.72
C VAL A 44 -5.58 -2.13 22.40
N CYS A 45 -5.59 -2.87 21.30
CA CYS A 45 -5.66 -2.26 19.97
C CYS A 45 -7.11 -2.23 19.46
N GLY A 46 -7.48 -1.14 18.79
CA GLY A 46 -8.77 -1.03 18.14
C GLY A 46 -8.88 -2.02 16.97
N GLY A 47 -9.86 -2.91 16.99
CA GLY A 47 -10.10 -3.88 15.92
C GLY A 47 -10.52 -5.25 16.43
N ARG A 48 -10.69 -6.21 15.51
CA ARG A 48 -10.98 -7.62 15.82
C ARG A 48 -9.72 -8.47 15.97
N THR A 49 -8.63 -8.04 15.34
CA THR A 49 -7.36 -8.76 15.28
C THR A 49 -6.32 -8.01 16.08
N GLN A 50 -5.56 -8.72 16.91
CA GLN A 50 -4.49 -8.15 17.70
C GLN A 50 -3.17 -8.23 16.91
N TYR A 51 -2.83 -7.15 16.22
CA TYR A 51 -1.61 -7.06 15.39
C TYR A 51 -0.35 -6.77 16.21
N PHE A 52 -0.50 -6.21 17.41
CA PHE A 52 0.61 -5.86 18.27
C PHE A 52 0.47 -6.47 19.66
N SER A 53 1.61 -6.72 20.30
CA SER A 53 1.72 -7.15 21.69
C SER A 53 2.88 -6.43 22.36
N LEU A 54 2.82 -6.28 23.68
CA LEU A 54 3.97 -5.83 24.47
C LEU A 54 4.80 -7.04 24.90
N HIS A 55 6.11 -6.92 24.81
CA HIS A 55 7.04 -7.94 25.30
C HIS A 55 7.21 -7.81 26.82
N ASP A 56 6.90 -8.87 27.56
CA ASP A 56 6.79 -8.84 29.03
C ASP A 56 8.09 -8.42 29.76
N GLU A 57 9.25 -8.71 29.19
CA GLU A 57 10.54 -8.46 29.86
C GLU A 57 11.13 -7.08 29.55
N THR A 58 10.84 -6.55 28.37
CA THR A 58 11.47 -5.33 27.85
C THR A 58 10.48 -4.18 27.71
N GLY A 59 9.18 -4.45 27.75
CA GLY A 59 8.14 -3.46 27.49
C GLY A 59 8.16 -2.91 26.06
N HIS A 60 8.79 -3.62 25.13
CA HIS A 60 8.82 -3.26 23.73
C HIS A 60 7.50 -3.63 23.06
N LEU A 61 7.00 -2.76 22.19
CA LEU A 61 5.93 -3.08 21.27
C LEU A 61 6.49 -3.95 20.16
N VAL A 62 5.90 -5.12 19.97
CA VAL A 62 6.29 -6.09 18.94
C VAL A 62 5.08 -6.52 18.11
N THR A 63 5.34 -6.97 16.88
CA THR A 63 4.30 -7.55 16.03
C THR A 63 3.83 -8.89 16.58
N ALA A 64 2.52 -9.05 16.74
CA ALA A 64 1.90 -10.30 17.19
C ALA A 64 1.49 -11.19 16.00
N GLU A 65 1.18 -10.56 14.87
CA GLU A 65 0.75 -11.18 13.62
C GLU A 65 1.35 -10.42 12.44
N ARG A 66 1.43 -11.07 11.28
CA ARG A 66 1.80 -10.41 10.02
C ARG A 66 0.72 -9.40 9.63
N ILE A 67 1.16 -8.19 9.29
CA ILE A 67 0.30 -7.07 8.92
C ILE A 67 0.40 -6.94 7.39
N ASP A 68 -0.74 -7.00 6.72
CA ASP A 68 -0.90 -6.76 5.29
C ASP A 68 -1.73 -5.47 5.16
N ARG A 69 -1.11 -4.42 4.61
CA ARG A 69 -1.69 -3.07 4.52
C ARG A 69 -2.79 -3.05 3.47
N GLU A 70 -2.69 -3.81 2.39
CA GLU A 70 -3.69 -3.87 1.31
C GLU A 70 -5.01 -4.49 1.82
N GLN A 71 -4.93 -5.40 2.78
CA GLN A 71 -6.09 -5.98 3.47
C GLN A 71 -6.67 -5.03 4.53
N LEU A 72 -5.82 -4.33 5.28
CA LEU A 72 -6.24 -3.47 6.39
C LEU A 72 -6.77 -2.10 5.96
N CYS A 73 -6.07 -1.49 5.02
CA CYS A 73 -6.14 -0.07 4.71
C CYS A 73 -6.25 0.20 3.21
N ARG A 74 -6.49 -0.83 2.37
CA ARG A 74 -6.72 -0.81 0.91
C ARG A 74 -6.65 0.54 0.18
N LEU A 75 -7.62 1.45 0.42
CA LEU A 75 -7.76 2.72 -0.31
C LEU A 75 -7.30 3.96 0.48
N ALA A 76 -6.72 3.78 1.66
CA ALA A 76 -6.30 4.86 2.53
C ALA A 76 -4.84 5.25 2.23
N GLU A 77 -4.61 6.54 2.00
CA GLU A 77 -3.25 7.11 1.85
C GLU A 77 -2.39 6.92 3.12
N LYS A 78 -3.04 6.83 4.29
CA LYS A 78 -2.37 6.59 5.56
C LYS A 78 -3.07 5.46 6.31
N CYS A 79 -2.30 4.41 6.60
CA CYS A 79 -2.76 3.29 7.42
C CYS A 79 -2.23 3.49 8.85
N VAL A 80 -3.12 3.86 9.78
CA VAL A 80 -2.73 4.07 11.18
C VAL A 80 -3.58 3.17 12.07
N LEU A 81 -2.91 2.28 12.80
CA LEU A 81 -3.51 1.45 13.83
C LEU A 81 -3.41 2.15 15.18
N ARG A 82 -4.54 2.26 15.87
CA ARG A 82 -4.62 2.89 17.19
C ARG A 82 -4.69 1.84 18.28
N CYS A 83 -3.83 1.98 19.27
CA CYS A 83 -3.83 1.16 20.46
C CYS A 83 -3.80 2.04 21.71
N GLU A 84 -4.21 1.45 22.82
CA GLU A 84 -4.20 2.04 24.14
C GLU A 84 -3.41 1.12 25.07
N VAL A 85 -2.46 1.70 25.79
CA VAL A 85 -1.74 1.00 26.85
C VAL A 85 -2.35 1.41 28.17
N ILE A 86 -2.85 0.42 28.89
CA ILE A 86 -3.48 0.59 30.19
C ILE A 86 -2.49 0.12 31.25
N VAL A 87 -2.12 1.03 32.14
CA VAL A 87 -1.28 0.75 33.30
C VAL A 87 -2.19 0.65 34.52
N GLU A 88 -2.57 -0.57 34.90
CA GLU A 88 -3.59 -0.81 35.93
C GLU A 88 -3.18 -0.20 37.28
N GLY A 89 -1.90 -0.30 37.64
CA GLY A 89 -1.35 0.25 38.88
C GLY A 89 -1.33 1.78 38.99
N GLU A 90 -1.61 2.53 37.92
CA GLU A 90 -1.72 4.01 37.93
C GLU A 90 -3.07 4.52 37.44
N MET A 91 -3.94 3.63 36.95
CA MET A 91 -5.17 3.99 36.23
C MET A 91 -4.90 4.99 35.09
N GLN A 92 -3.75 4.86 34.43
CA GLN A 92 -3.36 5.68 33.29
C GLN A 92 -3.59 4.93 31.99
N VAL A 93 -4.03 5.68 30.98
CA VAL A 93 -4.25 5.19 29.62
C VAL A 93 -3.45 6.06 28.67
N HIS A 94 -2.60 5.44 27.86
CA HIS A 94 -1.78 6.12 26.87
C HIS A 94 -2.14 5.67 25.46
N GLY A 95 -2.45 6.62 24.59
CA GLY A 95 -2.72 6.36 23.19
C GLY A 95 -1.43 6.14 22.40
N ILE A 96 -1.42 5.09 21.58
CA ILE A 96 -0.35 4.75 20.64
C ILE A 96 -0.94 4.73 19.23
N GLU A 97 -0.29 5.39 18.31
CA GLU A 97 -0.53 5.28 16.87
C GLU A 97 0.66 4.58 16.21
N VAL A 98 0.38 3.49 15.49
CA VAL A 98 1.36 2.82 14.65
C VAL A 98 0.97 3.03 13.20
N GLU A 99 1.79 3.78 12.48
CA GLU A 99 1.65 3.96 11.04
C GLU A 99 2.26 2.77 10.31
N ILE A 100 1.43 2.05 9.55
CA ILE A 100 1.88 0.97 8.69
C ILE A 100 2.35 1.60 7.38
N THR A 101 3.65 1.45 7.10
CA THR A 101 4.26 1.96 5.88
C THR A 101 4.21 0.90 4.79
N ASP A 102 3.76 1.32 3.62
CA ASP A 102 3.66 0.52 2.42
C ASP A 102 5.04 0.05 1.94
N ILE A 103 5.13 -1.20 1.49
CA ILE A 103 6.29 -1.74 0.79
C ILE A 103 5.86 -2.16 -0.62
N ASN A 104 6.81 -2.20 -1.57
CA ASN A 104 6.52 -2.70 -2.92
C ASN A 104 6.58 -4.23 -2.94
N ASP A 105 5.51 -4.88 -2.49
CA ASP A 105 5.35 -6.33 -2.56
C ASP A 105 4.27 -6.79 -3.54
N ASN A 106 3.52 -5.86 -4.15
CA ASN A 106 2.60 -6.14 -5.24
C ASN A 106 3.12 -5.59 -6.57
N ALA A 107 3.03 -6.41 -7.63
CA ALA A 107 3.37 -5.97 -8.97
C ALA A 107 2.10 -5.49 -9.70
N PRO A 108 2.18 -4.40 -10.50
CA PRO A 108 1.09 -4.01 -11.39
C PRO A 108 0.66 -5.17 -12.29
N SER A 109 -0.64 -5.38 -12.41
CA SER A 109 -1.19 -6.47 -13.23
C SER A 109 -2.39 -6.01 -14.05
N PHE A 110 -2.49 -6.52 -15.28
CA PHE A 110 -3.70 -6.34 -16.10
C PHE A 110 -4.71 -7.42 -15.74
N LYS A 111 -6.00 -7.09 -15.86
CA LYS A 111 -7.09 -8.05 -15.67
C LYS A 111 -7.05 -9.17 -16.72
N GLU A 112 -6.64 -8.83 -17.93
CA GLU A 112 -6.51 -9.74 -19.07
C GLU A 112 -5.03 -9.75 -19.49
N THR A 113 -4.44 -10.93 -19.63
CA THR A 113 -3.03 -11.10 -19.97
C THR A 113 -2.75 -10.93 -21.47
N GLU A 114 -3.78 -11.06 -22.30
CA GLU A 114 -3.73 -10.89 -23.75
C GLU A 114 -4.95 -10.07 -24.16
N LEU A 115 -4.75 -9.11 -25.07
CA LEU A 115 -5.80 -8.25 -25.60
C LEU A 115 -5.76 -8.34 -27.14
N GLU A 116 -6.84 -8.88 -27.75
CA GLU A 116 -7.01 -8.88 -29.21
C GLU A 116 -7.88 -7.70 -29.63
N GLU A 117 -7.27 -6.72 -30.30
CA GLU A 117 -7.97 -5.56 -30.85
C GLU A 117 -7.99 -5.59 -32.37
N ARG A 118 -9.13 -5.21 -32.95
CA ARG A 118 -9.35 -5.21 -34.41
C ARG A 118 -9.42 -3.79 -34.94
N MET A 119 -8.50 -3.45 -35.83
CA MET A 119 -8.43 -2.13 -36.45
C MET A 119 -8.59 -2.26 -37.97
N SER A 120 -9.38 -1.37 -38.58
CA SER A 120 -9.48 -1.31 -40.03
C SER A 120 -8.22 -0.65 -40.62
N GLU A 121 -7.76 -1.13 -41.76
CA GLU A 121 -6.65 -0.48 -42.49
C GLU A 121 -6.97 0.95 -42.92
N THR A 122 -8.27 1.26 -43.07
CA THR A 122 -8.76 2.61 -43.41
C THR A 122 -8.75 3.57 -42.22
N THR A 123 -8.32 3.11 -41.04
CA THR A 123 -8.22 3.93 -39.84
C THR A 123 -7.18 5.02 -40.04
N ALA A 124 -7.56 6.27 -39.81
CA ALA A 124 -6.67 7.40 -40.00
C ALA A 124 -5.54 7.40 -38.93
N PRO A 125 -4.29 7.69 -39.32
CA PRO A 125 -3.24 7.97 -38.35
C PRO A 125 -3.66 9.08 -37.38
N GLY A 126 -3.27 8.93 -36.12
CA GLY A 126 -3.71 9.75 -34.99
C GLY A 126 -4.95 9.22 -34.27
N SER A 127 -5.59 8.17 -34.79
CA SER A 127 -6.68 7.48 -34.08
C SER A 127 -6.16 6.85 -32.78
N ARG A 128 -6.99 6.91 -31.73
CA ARG A 128 -6.65 6.49 -30.37
C ARG A 128 -7.59 5.40 -29.92
N LEU A 129 -7.04 4.34 -29.35
CA LEU A 129 -7.77 3.20 -28.80
C LEU A 129 -7.43 3.09 -27.31
N PRO A 130 -8.41 3.21 -26.40
CA PRO A 130 -8.17 3.02 -24.98
C PRO A 130 -7.68 1.59 -24.69
N LEU A 131 -6.64 1.46 -23.87
CA LEU A 131 -6.14 0.18 -23.39
C LEU A 131 -6.64 -0.08 -21.96
N ALA A 132 -6.59 -1.34 -21.54
CA ALA A 132 -6.92 -1.72 -20.18
C ALA A 132 -5.93 -1.09 -19.18
N GLU A 133 -6.45 -0.64 -18.04
CA GLU A 133 -5.63 -0.11 -16.95
C GLU A 133 -5.04 -1.27 -16.13
N ALA A 134 -3.73 -1.27 -15.93
CA ALA A 134 -3.09 -2.11 -14.92
C ALA A 134 -3.51 -1.68 -13.50
N HIS A 135 -3.76 -2.67 -12.64
CA HIS A 135 -4.08 -2.47 -11.25
C HIS A 135 -2.88 -2.84 -10.37
N ASP A 136 -2.58 -1.95 -9.43
CA ASP A 136 -1.57 -2.12 -8.40
C ASP A 136 -2.18 -1.64 -7.07
N PRO A 137 -2.27 -2.50 -6.05
CA PRO A 137 -2.87 -2.16 -4.76
C PRO A 137 -1.94 -1.34 -3.85
N ASP A 138 -0.64 -1.27 -4.16
CA ASP A 138 0.33 -0.49 -3.41
C ASP A 138 0.06 1.02 -3.56
N VAL A 139 0.63 1.85 -2.69
CA VAL A 139 0.36 3.30 -2.69
C VAL A 139 1.59 4.16 -2.99
N GLY A 140 1.31 5.35 -3.53
CA GLY A 140 2.32 6.38 -3.70
C GLY A 140 3.39 6.03 -4.75
N ALA A 141 4.63 5.84 -4.30
CA ALA A 141 5.76 5.52 -5.18
C ALA A 141 5.83 4.04 -5.56
N ASN A 142 5.15 3.17 -4.79
CA ASN A 142 5.15 1.74 -5.03
C ASN A 142 4.01 1.33 -5.99
N SER A 143 2.96 2.15 -6.12
CA SER A 143 1.90 1.93 -7.10
C SER A 143 2.39 2.05 -8.54
N LEU A 144 1.55 1.73 -9.52
CA LEU A 144 1.80 1.91 -10.95
C LEU A 144 2.43 3.29 -11.30
N GLN A 145 3.65 3.27 -11.83
CA GLN A 145 4.41 4.47 -12.19
C GLN A 145 4.36 4.83 -13.67
N SER A 146 4.35 3.84 -14.56
CA SER A 146 4.40 4.08 -16.00
C SER A 146 3.92 2.87 -16.78
N TYR A 147 3.50 3.13 -18.02
CA TYR A 147 3.28 2.10 -19.03
C TYR A 147 4.34 2.21 -20.12
N GLU A 148 4.74 1.06 -20.64
CA GLU A 148 5.62 0.95 -21.79
C GLU A 148 4.95 0.06 -22.83
N LEU A 149 5.33 0.26 -24.09
CA LEU A 149 4.89 -0.54 -25.21
C LEU A 149 6.12 -0.83 -26.06
N SER A 150 6.38 -2.11 -26.31
CA SER A 150 7.32 -2.54 -27.34
C SER A 150 6.74 -2.11 -28.69
N GLY A 151 7.26 -0.99 -29.16
CA GLY A 151 6.73 -0.33 -30.33
C GLY A 151 7.03 -1.10 -31.61
N ASP A 152 6.14 -0.94 -32.58
CA ASP A 152 6.46 -1.05 -33.99
C ASP A 152 6.49 0.37 -34.61
N GLU A 153 6.57 0.47 -35.94
CA GLU A 153 6.51 1.77 -36.61
C GLU A 153 5.08 2.35 -36.74
N HIS A 154 4.04 1.55 -36.46
CA HIS A 154 2.64 1.89 -36.69
C HIS A 154 1.92 2.32 -35.42
N PHE A 155 2.37 1.88 -34.25
CA PHE A 155 1.73 2.08 -32.97
C PHE A 155 2.67 2.76 -31.98
N SER A 156 2.07 3.64 -31.18
CA SER A 156 2.73 4.32 -30.08
C SER A 156 1.80 4.36 -28.88
N LEU A 157 2.38 4.51 -27.70
CA LEU A 157 1.61 4.58 -26.46
C LEU A 157 1.48 6.03 -26.00
N ALA A 158 0.27 6.46 -25.70
CA ALA A 158 0.00 7.71 -25.00
C ALA A 158 -0.67 7.42 -23.66
N VAL A 159 -0.15 7.99 -22.57
CA VAL A 159 -0.75 7.84 -21.24
C VAL A 159 -1.37 9.16 -20.82
N GLN A 160 -2.67 9.15 -20.58
CA GLN A 160 -3.39 10.31 -20.07
C GLN A 160 -3.53 10.24 -18.54
N ALA A 161 -3.39 11.38 -17.87
CA ALA A 161 -3.74 11.49 -16.46
C ALA A 161 -5.27 11.57 -16.31
N GLY A 162 -5.85 10.59 -15.65
CA GLY A 162 -7.24 10.57 -15.22
C GLY A 162 -7.48 11.38 -13.94
N PRO A 163 -8.75 11.59 -13.56
CA PRO A 163 -9.10 12.16 -12.26
C PRO A 163 -8.51 11.32 -11.13
N GLY A 164 -7.92 11.94 -10.12
CA GLY A 164 -7.32 11.22 -8.98
C GLY A 164 -5.93 10.63 -9.24
N GLY A 165 -5.28 10.97 -10.36
CA GLY A 165 -3.91 10.52 -10.66
C GLY A 165 -3.82 9.14 -11.32
N HIS A 166 -4.96 8.48 -11.55
CA HIS A 166 -5.02 7.23 -12.31
C HIS A 166 -4.48 7.42 -13.73
N GLN A 167 -3.65 6.51 -14.19
CA GLN A 167 -3.07 6.56 -15.53
C GLN A 167 -3.96 5.80 -16.51
N ARG A 168 -4.30 6.42 -17.65
CA ARG A 168 -5.10 5.81 -18.71
C ARG A 168 -4.26 5.60 -19.96
N PRO A 169 -3.81 4.36 -20.23
CA PRO A 169 -3.05 4.06 -21.44
C PRO A 169 -3.96 4.06 -22.66
N GLU A 170 -3.47 4.63 -23.76
CA GLU A 170 -4.13 4.68 -25.06
C GLU A 170 -3.13 4.28 -26.14
N LEU A 171 -3.52 3.35 -26.99
CA LEU A 171 -2.78 2.99 -28.19
C LEU A 171 -3.08 4.03 -29.28
N VAL A 172 -2.03 4.60 -29.86
CA VAL A 172 -2.14 5.63 -30.90
C VAL A 172 -1.56 5.10 -32.20
N LEU A 173 -2.37 5.12 -33.25
CA LEU A 173 -1.92 4.74 -34.59
C LEU A 173 -1.04 5.85 -35.19
N ALA A 174 0.27 5.65 -35.22
CA ALA A 174 1.26 6.58 -35.75
C ALA A 174 1.34 6.57 -37.29
N LYS A 175 1.17 5.42 -37.94
CA LYS A 175 1.22 5.26 -39.41
C LYS A 175 0.00 4.52 -39.92
N ALA A 176 -0.35 4.72 -41.20
CA ALA A 176 -1.46 4.01 -41.82
C ALA A 176 -1.16 2.51 -41.86
N LEU A 177 -2.19 1.70 -41.65
CA LEU A 177 -2.09 0.25 -41.73
C LEU A 177 -2.31 -0.21 -43.18
N ASP A 178 -1.66 -1.31 -43.53
CA ASP A 178 -1.82 -1.99 -44.81
C ASP A 178 -1.89 -3.50 -44.53
N ARG A 179 -3.10 -4.07 -44.65
CA ARG A 179 -3.34 -5.48 -44.32
C ARG A 179 -2.62 -6.41 -45.30
N GLU A 180 -2.41 -5.99 -46.54
CA GLU A 180 -1.64 -6.75 -47.53
C GLU A 180 -0.14 -6.79 -47.17
N GLN A 181 0.38 -5.77 -46.47
CA GLN A 181 1.75 -5.74 -45.98
C GLN A 181 1.90 -6.48 -44.64
N ALA A 182 1.04 -6.20 -43.66
CA ALA A 182 1.03 -6.84 -42.35
C ALA A 182 -0.42 -6.95 -41.83
N ALA A 183 -0.91 -8.19 -41.72
CA ALA A 183 -2.26 -8.46 -41.22
C ALA A 183 -2.36 -8.59 -39.69
N PHE A 184 -1.22 -8.73 -39.01
CA PHE A 184 -1.13 -8.93 -37.56
C PHE A 184 0.05 -8.13 -37.00
N HIS A 185 -0.17 -7.50 -35.86
CA HIS A 185 0.83 -6.77 -35.09
C HIS A 185 0.81 -7.31 -33.66
N GLU A 186 1.97 -7.71 -33.15
CA GLU A 186 2.13 -8.18 -31.78
C GLU A 186 2.87 -7.10 -31.01
N LEU A 187 2.25 -6.62 -29.93
CA LEU A 187 2.75 -5.55 -29.08
C LEU A 187 2.78 -6.10 -27.64
N VAL A 188 3.88 -5.83 -26.93
CA VAL A 188 4.14 -6.24 -25.53
C VAL A 188 4.39 -5.03 -24.67
#